data_AF-A0A6P1SUK1-F1
#
_entry.id   AF-A0A6P1SUK1-F1
#
_cell.length_a   1.000
_cell.length_b   1.000
_cell.length_c   1.000
_cell.angle_alpha   90.00
_cell.angle_beta   90.00
_cell.angle_gamma   90.00
#
_symmetry.space_group_name_H-M   'P 1'
#
loop_
_entity.id
_entity.type
_entity.pdbx_description
1 polymer ?
#
loop_
_entity_poly.entity_id
_entity_poly.type
_entity_poly.pdbx_seq_one_letter_code
_entity_poly.pdbx_strand_id
1 'polypeptide(L)'
;MSGSWAEISDERRGLFLFLGVLPILNGLFDTLSYAATLALTQRGLRAGWGAVLYGLADFAVAALLFLALGATLVVVIAGMNVLSGVVLLDLVQVIGGLTDWRQYWWLYAMVFSTLLPTCVHFLIAALSLSAIVSQDKRLVIWGWIGRREADNLAAIGGALALGLLWFLAVALPVAAIGLLIWFGFGWLEWAAEGYLHWLARIALAVGGLD
;
A
#
# COMPACT_ATOMS: atom_id res chain seq x y z
N MET A 1 17.47 -29.71 -17.42
CA MET A 1 15.99 -29.70 -17.51
C MET A 1 15.59 -28.51 -18.37
N SER A 2 15.56 -28.67 -19.69
CA SER A 2 15.17 -27.63 -20.64
C SER A 2 13.72 -27.87 -21.09
N GLY A 3 12.76 -27.62 -20.18
CA GLY A 3 11.38 -27.47 -20.60
C GLY A 3 11.25 -26.10 -21.26
N SER A 4 10.92 -26.07 -22.54
CA SER A 4 10.70 -24.80 -23.25
C SER A 4 9.50 -24.09 -22.61
N TRP A 5 9.62 -22.79 -22.30
CA TRP A 5 8.50 -21.99 -21.77
C TRP A 5 7.25 -22.08 -22.67
N ALA A 6 7.47 -22.34 -23.97
CA ALA A 6 6.43 -22.56 -24.97
C ALA A 6 5.50 -23.77 -24.65
N GLU A 7 5.99 -24.77 -23.91
CA GLU A 7 5.25 -26.00 -23.59
C GLU A 7 4.37 -25.87 -22.32
N ILE A 8 4.57 -24.79 -21.56
CA ILE A 8 3.82 -24.52 -20.32
C ILE A 8 2.52 -23.81 -20.69
N SER A 9 1.38 -24.26 -20.13
CA SER A 9 0.08 -23.61 -20.33
C SER A 9 0.06 -22.17 -19.79
N ASP A 10 -0.77 -21.31 -20.40
CA ASP A 10 -0.89 -19.90 -20.00
C ASP A 10 -1.29 -19.75 -18.53
N GLU A 11 -2.16 -20.63 -18.01
CA GLU A 11 -2.54 -20.68 -16.60
C GLU A 11 -1.33 -20.88 -15.68
N ARG A 12 -0.40 -21.78 -16.04
CA ARG A 12 0.81 -22.07 -15.25
C ARG A 12 1.82 -20.93 -15.35
N ARG A 13 1.92 -20.25 -16.49
CA ARG A 13 2.74 -19.03 -16.65
C ARG A 13 2.20 -17.89 -15.77
N GLY A 14 0.88 -17.67 -15.79
CA GLY A 14 0.21 -16.71 -14.91
C GLY A 14 0.43 -17.03 -13.43
N LEU A 15 0.30 -18.31 -13.04
CA LEU A 15 0.57 -18.76 -11.67
C LEU A 15 2.03 -18.52 -11.26
N PHE A 16 2.98 -18.74 -12.17
CA PHE A 16 4.39 -18.45 -11.91
C PHE A 16 4.67 -16.96 -11.70
N LEU A 17 4.06 -16.09 -12.51
CA LEU A 17 4.13 -14.64 -12.30
C LEU A 17 3.52 -14.25 -10.95
N PHE A 18 2.36 -14.82 -10.61
CA PHE A 18 1.63 -14.50 -9.38
C PHE A 18 2.27 -15.01 -8.10
N LEU A 19 2.79 -16.24 -8.09
CA LEU A 19 3.36 -16.86 -6.88
C LEU A 19 4.89 -16.72 -6.80
N GLY A 20 5.56 -16.46 -7.92
CA GLY A 20 7.01 -16.33 -7.99
C GLY A 20 7.44 -14.87 -8.06
N VAL A 21 7.11 -14.18 -9.15
CA VAL A 21 7.65 -12.85 -9.44
C VAL A 21 7.03 -11.78 -8.53
N LEU A 22 5.70 -11.76 -8.46
CA LEU A 22 4.97 -10.72 -7.74
C LEU A 22 5.27 -10.70 -6.23
N PRO A 23 5.31 -11.82 -5.48
CA PRO A 23 5.56 -11.79 -4.04
C PRO A 23 7.00 -11.39 -3.72
N ILE A 24 7.97 -11.72 -4.58
CA ILE A 24 9.37 -11.32 -4.41
C ILE A 24 9.50 -9.81 -4.56
N LEU A 25 8.97 -9.25 -5.65
CA LEU A 25 8.98 -7.81 -5.87
C LEU A 25 8.19 -7.08 -4.77
N ASN A 26 7.00 -7.56 -4.45
CA ASN A 26 6.18 -6.97 -3.41
C ASN A 26 6.90 -7.01 -2.05
N GLY A 27 7.51 -8.13 -1.67
CA GLY A 27 8.25 -8.24 -0.41
C GLY A 27 9.42 -7.25 -0.30
N LEU A 28 10.10 -6.96 -1.42
CA LEU A 28 11.14 -5.93 -1.45
C LEU A 28 10.57 -4.53 -1.21
N PHE A 29 9.50 -4.17 -1.94
CA PHE A 29 8.84 -2.87 -1.79
C PHE A 29 8.17 -2.70 -0.42
N ASP A 30 7.57 -3.77 0.12
CA ASP A 30 7.00 -3.80 1.47
C ASP A 30 8.08 -3.59 2.53
N THR A 31 9.26 -4.18 2.37
CA THR A 31 10.38 -3.97 3.29
C THR A 31 10.83 -2.51 3.29
N LEU A 32 10.93 -1.89 2.11
CA LEU A 32 11.28 -0.47 1.97
C LEU A 32 10.19 0.44 2.56
N SER A 33 8.93 0.15 2.25
CA SER A 33 7.75 0.84 2.76
C SER A 33 7.68 0.77 4.28
N TYR A 34 7.88 -0.42 4.85
CA TYR A 34 7.92 -0.64 6.29
C TYR A 34 9.07 0.11 6.96
N ALA A 35 10.28 0.07 6.39
CA ALA A 35 11.43 0.77 6.94
C ALA A 35 11.20 2.30 6.97
N ALA A 36 10.62 2.86 5.90
CA ALA A 36 10.24 4.26 5.84
C ALA A 36 9.15 4.58 6.88
N THR A 37 8.09 3.77 6.92
CA THR A 37 6.98 3.89 7.88
C THR A 37 7.48 3.91 9.31
N LEU A 38 8.33 2.96 9.67
CA LEU A 38 8.90 2.85 11.01
C LEU A 38 9.73 4.10 11.35
N ALA A 39 10.61 4.54 10.44
CA ALA A 39 11.46 5.70 10.66
C ALA A 39 10.66 7.01 10.81
N LEU A 40 9.60 7.18 10.01
CA LEU A 40 8.74 8.37 10.06
C LEU A 40 7.81 8.34 11.28
N THR A 41 7.22 7.20 11.59
CA THR A 41 6.39 6.99 12.80
C THR A 41 7.19 7.28 14.07
N GLN A 42 8.42 6.77 14.18
CA GLN A 42 9.29 7.04 15.33
C GLN A 42 9.64 8.53 15.49
N ARG A 43 9.76 9.27 14.38
CA ARG A 43 9.96 10.73 14.43
C ARG A 43 8.66 11.46 14.78
N GLY A 44 7.54 11.05 14.19
CA GLY A 44 6.21 11.61 14.45
C GLY A 44 5.79 11.50 15.91
N LEU A 45 6.06 10.36 16.56
CA LEU A 45 5.75 10.15 17.97
C LEU A 45 6.42 11.16 18.93
N ARG A 46 7.55 11.76 18.51
CA ARG A 46 8.30 12.75 19.28
C ARG A 46 7.95 14.19 18.91
N ALA A 47 7.18 14.40 17.85
CA ALA A 47 7.00 15.71 17.22
C ALA A 47 5.67 16.41 17.57
N GLY A 48 4.79 15.78 18.36
CA GLY A 48 3.49 16.36 18.70
C GLY A 48 2.63 16.58 17.45
N TRP A 49 2.23 17.83 17.18
CA TRP A 49 1.54 18.21 15.94
C TRP A 49 2.37 17.94 14.68
N GLY A 50 3.70 17.88 14.78
CA GLY A 50 4.57 17.46 13.68
C GLY A 50 4.31 16.03 13.20
N ALA A 51 3.63 15.19 14.01
CA ALA A 51 3.17 13.86 13.58
C ALA A 51 2.31 13.90 12.31
N VAL A 52 1.55 14.99 12.10
CA VAL A 52 0.76 15.18 10.87
C VAL A 52 1.67 15.29 9.65
N LEU A 53 2.74 16.08 9.74
CA LEU A 53 3.70 16.25 8.63
C LEU A 53 4.43 14.94 8.33
N TYR A 54 4.85 14.20 9.36
CA TYR A 54 5.47 12.89 9.18
C TYR A 54 4.51 11.86 8.60
N GLY A 55 3.22 11.89 8.98
CA GLY A 55 2.18 11.05 8.39
C GLY A 55 1.90 11.38 6.92
N LEU A 56 1.89 12.67 6.56
CA LEU A 56 1.77 13.10 5.16
C LEU A 56 2.99 12.68 4.33
N ALA A 57 4.19 12.79 4.90
CA ALA A 57 5.42 12.31 4.25
C ALA A 57 5.40 10.78 4.06
N ASP A 58 4.92 10.04 5.06
CA ASP A 58 4.77 8.58 5.00
C ASP A 58 3.79 8.17 3.90
N PHE A 59 2.62 8.81 3.85
CA PHE A 59 1.65 8.60 2.79
C PHE A 59 2.21 8.89 1.39
N ALA A 60 2.98 9.97 1.24
CA ALA A 60 3.63 10.30 -0.02
C ALA A 60 4.67 9.24 -0.44
N VAL A 61 5.49 8.76 0.50
CA VAL A 61 6.46 7.68 0.25
C VAL A 61 5.75 6.38 -0.13
N ALA A 62 4.68 6.01 0.58
CA ALA A 62 3.89 4.81 0.27
C ALA A 62 3.27 4.89 -1.14
N ALA A 63 2.70 6.04 -1.52
CA ALA A 63 2.15 6.25 -2.85
C ALA A 63 3.23 6.14 -3.94
N LEU A 64 4.40 6.74 -3.74
CA LEU A 64 5.52 6.64 -4.68
C LEU A 64 6.03 5.21 -4.83
N LEU A 65 6.18 4.47 -3.72
CA LEU A 65 6.60 3.07 -3.75
C LEU A 65 5.57 2.17 -4.45
N PHE A 66 4.28 2.42 -4.25
CA PHE A 66 3.22 1.69 -4.93
C PHE A 66 3.24 1.89 -6.45
N LEU A 67 3.40 3.14 -6.91
CA LEU A 67 3.57 3.45 -8.34
C LEU A 67 4.87 2.85 -8.89
N ALA A 68 5.96 2.93 -8.14
CA ALA A 68 7.23 2.33 -8.56
C ALA A 68 7.16 0.79 -8.64
N LEU A 69 6.39 0.13 -7.77
CA LEU A 69 6.15 -1.31 -7.85
C LEU A 69 5.43 -1.69 -9.15
N GLY A 70 4.38 -0.95 -9.52
CA GLY A 70 3.66 -1.18 -10.78
C GLY A 70 4.55 -1.02 -12.01
N ALA A 71 5.39 0.03 -12.04
CA ALA A 71 6.38 0.22 -13.09
C ALA A 71 7.40 -0.93 -13.13
N THR A 72 7.91 -1.35 -11.97
CA THR A 72 8.87 -2.44 -11.84
C THR A 72 8.29 -3.76 -12.35
N LEU A 73 7.03 -4.05 -12.03
CA LEU A 73 6.32 -5.24 -12.53
C LEU A 73 6.24 -5.25 -14.06
N VAL A 74 5.87 -4.12 -14.68
CA VAL A 74 5.82 -4.00 -16.14
C VAL A 74 7.19 -4.24 -16.76
N VAL A 75 8.25 -3.61 -16.23
CA VAL A 75 9.62 -3.79 -16.73
C VAL A 75 10.09 -5.24 -16.60
N VAL A 76 9.84 -5.87 -15.45
CA VAL A 76 10.25 -7.25 -15.20
C VAL A 76 9.52 -8.21 -16.12
N ILE A 77 8.20 -8.09 -16.26
CA ILE A 77 7.42 -8.96 -17.14
C ILE A 77 7.82 -8.77 -18.61
N ALA A 78 7.99 -7.53 -19.06
CA ALA A 78 8.44 -7.24 -20.42
C ALA A 78 9.84 -7.84 -20.67
N GLY A 79 10.77 -7.67 -19.73
CA GLY A 79 12.10 -8.27 -19.80
C GLY A 79 12.05 -9.80 -19.83
N MET A 80 11.16 -10.43 -19.06
CA MET A 80 10.97 -11.88 -19.08
C MET A 80 10.39 -12.38 -20.40
N ASN A 81 9.47 -11.64 -21.04
CA ASN A 81 8.98 -11.96 -22.37
C ASN A 81 10.13 -11.98 -23.38
N VAL A 82 10.99 -10.95 -23.37
CA VAL A 82 12.16 -10.85 -24.24
C VAL A 82 13.15 -11.99 -23.99
N LEU A 83 13.48 -12.26 -22.72
CA LEU A 83 14.47 -13.29 -22.35
C LEU A 83 13.98 -14.73 -22.61
N SER A 84 12.68 -14.98 -22.48
CA SER A 84 12.10 -16.30 -22.71
C SER A 84 11.76 -16.56 -24.18
N GLY A 85 11.68 -15.51 -25.01
CA GLY A 85 11.24 -15.59 -26.41
C GLY A 85 9.77 -15.95 -26.57
N VAL A 86 8.98 -15.88 -25.48
CA VAL A 86 7.55 -16.21 -25.44
C VAL A 86 6.81 -15.10 -24.71
N VAL A 87 5.61 -14.76 -25.16
CA VAL A 87 4.74 -13.83 -24.45
C VAL A 87 4.19 -14.53 -23.20
N LEU A 88 4.78 -14.26 -22.03
CA LEU A 88 4.30 -14.76 -20.74
C LEU A 88 3.04 -14.03 -20.30
N LEU A 89 2.99 -12.71 -20.55
CA LEU A 89 1.82 -11.87 -20.36
C LEU A 89 1.83 -10.73 -21.38
N ASP A 90 0.72 -10.56 -22.10
CA ASP A 90 0.53 -9.43 -23.01
C ASP A 90 0.16 -8.17 -22.21
N LEU A 91 1.18 -7.38 -21.88
CA LEU A 91 1.02 -6.17 -21.07
C LEU A 91 0.18 -5.10 -21.77
N VAL A 92 0.23 -5.01 -23.10
CA VAL A 92 -0.52 -4.00 -23.86
C VAL A 92 -2.01 -4.35 -23.85
N GLN A 93 -2.34 -5.62 -24.12
CA GLN A 93 -3.71 -6.10 -24.03
C GLN A 93 -4.25 -5.99 -22.60
N VAL A 94 -3.45 -6.35 -21.59
CA VAL A 94 -3.86 -6.27 -20.18
C VAL A 94 -4.14 -4.83 -19.77
N ILE A 95 -3.25 -3.88 -20.06
CA ILE A 95 -3.42 -2.47 -19.69
C ILE A 95 -4.62 -1.85 -20.44
N GLY A 96 -4.78 -2.16 -21.73
CA GLY A 96 -5.92 -1.68 -22.53
C GLY A 96 -7.26 -2.33 -22.16
N GLY A 97 -7.23 -3.52 -21.55
CA GLY A 97 -8.40 -4.30 -21.18
C GLY A 97 -8.91 -4.07 -19.74
N LEU A 98 -8.25 -3.21 -18.95
CA LEU A 98 -8.60 -2.95 -17.53
C LEU A 98 -10.02 -2.40 -17.30
N THR A 99 -10.82 -2.17 -18.34
CA THR A 99 -12.24 -1.84 -18.19
C THR A 99 -13.12 -3.08 -17.96
N ASP A 100 -12.67 -4.27 -18.40
CA ASP A 100 -13.38 -5.54 -18.18
C ASP A 100 -12.87 -6.25 -16.91
N TRP A 101 -13.45 -5.90 -15.77
CA TRP A 101 -13.06 -6.47 -14.49
C TRP A 101 -13.24 -7.99 -14.41
N ARG A 102 -14.17 -8.58 -15.19
CA ARG A 102 -14.44 -10.02 -15.14
C ARG A 102 -13.33 -10.80 -15.83
N GLN A 103 -12.80 -10.28 -16.92
CA GLN A 103 -11.69 -10.88 -17.63
C GLN A 103 -10.39 -10.78 -16.83
N TYR A 104 -10.19 -9.66 -16.11
CA TYR A 104 -8.94 -9.38 -15.39
C TYR A 104 -9.06 -9.49 -13.87
N TRP A 105 -10.07 -10.20 -13.34
CA TRP A 105 -10.33 -10.31 -11.89
C TRP A 105 -9.10 -10.74 -11.09
N TRP A 106 -8.29 -11.63 -11.66
CA TRP A 106 -7.06 -12.14 -11.08
C TRP A 106 -6.06 -11.00 -10.87
N LEU A 107 -5.90 -10.10 -11.84
CA LEU A 107 -5.02 -8.93 -11.75
C LEU A 107 -5.48 -7.98 -10.65
N TYR A 108 -6.79 -7.73 -10.52
CA TYR A 108 -7.31 -6.97 -9.39
C TYR A 108 -6.99 -7.68 -8.07
N ALA A 109 -7.24 -8.99 -7.97
CA ALA A 109 -6.89 -9.75 -6.77
C ALA A 109 -5.40 -9.67 -6.43
N MET A 110 -4.52 -9.71 -7.44
CA MET A 110 -3.08 -9.51 -7.25
C MET A 110 -2.78 -8.12 -6.70
N VAL A 111 -3.26 -7.06 -7.35
CA VAL A 111 -3.01 -5.67 -6.92
C VAL A 111 -3.62 -5.41 -5.54
N PHE A 112 -4.86 -5.84 -5.28
CA PHE A 112 -5.49 -5.70 -3.96
C PHE A 112 -4.74 -6.46 -2.87
N SER A 113 -4.10 -7.58 -3.18
CA SER A 113 -3.27 -8.28 -2.18
C SER A 113 -2.05 -7.46 -1.75
N THR A 114 -1.46 -6.66 -2.65
CA THR A 114 -0.37 -5.72 -2.32
C THR A 114 -0.84 -4.51 -1.51
N LEU A 115 -2.14 -4.18 -1.59
CA LEU A 115 -2.73 -3.13 -0.75
C LEU A 115 -2.87 -3.58 0.70
N LEU A 116 -2.96 -4.89 0.99
CA LEU A 116 -3.15 -5.37 2.36
C LEU A 116 -1.96 -5.04 3.29
N PRO A 117 -0.69 -5.36 2.94
CA PRO A 117 0.47 -4.89 3.71
C PRO A 117 0.53 -3.37 3.83
N THR A 118 0.26 -2.65 2.73
CA THR A 118 0.25 -1.18 2.70
C THR A 118 -0.79 -0.60 3.69
N CYS A 119 -1.98 -1.18 3.76
CA CYS A 119 -3.01 -0.81 4.74
C CYS A 119 -2.53 -1.04 6.18
N VAL A 120 -1.81 -2.13 6.45
CA VAL A 120 -1.22 -2.39 7.78
C VAL A 120 -0.17 -1.34 8.13
N HIS A 121 0.71 -0.98 7.20
CA HIS A 121 1.69 0.09 7.40
C HIS A 121 1.02 1.43 7.68
N PHE A 122 -0.03 1.76 6.93
CA PHE A 122 -0.85 2.95 7.16
C PHE A 122 -1.48 2.95 8.56
N LEU A 123 -2.02 1.82 9.03
CA LEU A 123 -2.57 1.72 10.39
C LEU A 123 -1.47 1.97 11.45
N ILE A 124 -0.27 1.43 11.26
CA ILE A 124 0.88 1.66 12.15
C ILE A 124 1.27 3.14 12.15
N ALA A 125 1.33 3.78 10.98
CA ALA A 125 1.64 5.19 10.84
C ALA A 125 0.58 6.08 11.51
N ALA A 126 -0.71 5.75 11.33
CA ALA A 126 -1.83 6.49 11.90
C ALA A 126 -1.78 6.53 13.44
N LEU A 127 -1.29 5.47 14.09
CA LEU A 127 -1.11 5.46 15.55
C LEU A 127 -0.13 6.54 16.04
N SER A 128 0.78 7.05 15.19
CA SER A 128 1.65 8.18 15.56
C SER A 128 0.88 9.47 15.83
N LEU A 129 -0.32 9.63 15.28
CA LEU A 129 -1.18 10.80 15.52
C LEU A 129 -1.67 10.88 16.97
N SER A 130 -1.60 9.78 17.72
CA SER A 130 -1.80 9.83 19.18
C SER A 130 -0.81 10.78 19.88
N ALA A 131 0.32 11.10 19.26
CA ALA A 131 1.29 12.08 19.76
C ALA A 131 0.79 13.54 19.71
N ILE A 132 -0.27 13.84 18.95
CA ILE A 132 -0.95 15.15 18.99
C ILE A 132 -1.47 15.42 20.41
N VAL A 133 -1.87 14.37 21.13
CA VAL A 133 -2.21 14.50 22.55
C VAL A 133 -0.93 14.68 23.36
N SER A 134 -0.80 15.85 23.98
CA SER A 134 0.32 16.24 24.83
C SER A 134 0.67 15.18 25.88
N GLN A 135 1.95 15.07 26.21
CA GLN A 135 2.46 14.10 27.19
C GLN A 135 1.70 14.14 28.53
N ASP A 136 1.39 15.34 29.04
CA ASP A 136 0.67 15.50 30.32
C ASP A 136 -0.69 14.81 30.32
N LYS A 137 -1.45 14.98 29.24
CA LYS A 137 -2.77 14.33 29.07
C LYS A 137 -2.64 12.82 28.95
N ARG A 138 -1.60 12.32 28.26
CA ARG A 138 -1.33 10.88 28.17
C ARG A 138 -0.94 10.29 29.54
N LEU A 139 -0.22 11.03 30.37
CA LEU A 139 0.11 10.63 31.74
C LEU A 139 -1.13 10.58 32.64
N VAL A 140 -2.12 11.45 32.44
CA VAL A 140 -3.41 11.35 33.14
C VAL A 140 -4.13 10.05 32.79
N ILE A 141 -4.22 9.70 31.50
CA ILE A 141 -4.81 8.44 31.04
C ILE A 141 -4.06 7.25 31.65
N TRP A 142 -2.72 7.31 31.67
CA TRP A 142 -1.89 6.29 32.30
C TRP A 142 -2.17 6.13 33.80
N GLY A 143 -2.34 7.24 34.52
CA GLY A 143 -2.70 7.24 35.95
C GLY A 143 -4.08 6.64 36.24
N TRP A 144 -5.02 6.72 35.29
CA TRP A 144 -6.31 6.02 35.39
C TRP A 144 -6.15 4.51 35.17
N ILE A 145 -5.37 4.10 34.16
CA ILE A 145 -5.07 2.69 33.89
C ILE A 145 -4.36 2.04 35.09
N GLY A 146 -3.42 2.75 35.72
CA GLY A 146 -2.69 2.26 36.90
C GLY A 146 -3.55 2.05 38.15
N ARG A 147 -4.71 2.72 38.25
CA ARG A 147 -5.63 2.61 39.41
C ARG A 147 -6.86 1.73 39.13
N ARG A 148 -6.89 1.04 37.99
CA ARG A 148 -8.05 0.27 37.50
C ARG A 148 -8.59 -0.78 38.48
N GLU A 149 -7.74 -1.35 39.33
CA GLU A 149 -8.13 -2.41 40.28
C GLU A 149 -8.76 -1.83 41.56
N ALA A 150 -8.47 -0.57 41.88
CA ALA A 150 -8.92 0.10 43.10
C ALA A 150 -10.09 1.07 42.86
N ASP A 151 -10.28 1.53 41.62
CA ASP A 151 -11.28 2.54 41.26
C ASP A 151 -11.96 2.19 39.93
N ASN A 152 -13.24 1.81 40.02
CA ASN A 152 -14.07 1.46 38.86
C ASN A 152 -14.23 2.64 37.89
N LEU A 153 -14.30 3.88 38.38
CA LEU A 153 -14.40 5.06 37.53
C LEU A 153 -13.08 5.30 36.78
N ALA A 154 -11.94 5.07 37.42
CA ALA A 154 -10.64 5.11 36.76
C ALA A 154 -10.50 4.00 35.70
N ALA A 155 -11.01 2.79 35.97
CA ALA A 155 -11.00 1.70 34.99
C ALA A 155 -11.80 2.04 33.73
N ILE A 156 -13.04 2.51 33.90
CA ILE A 156 -13.92 2.91 32.79
C ILE A 156 -13.33 4.12 32.05
N GLY A 157 -12.91 5.16 32.78
CA GLY A 157 -12.34 6.37 32.21
C GLY A 157 -11.06 6.11 31.43
N GLY A 158 -10.17 5.26 31.95
CA GLY A 158 -8.93 4.87 31.27
C GLY A 158 -9.20 4.09 29.98
N ALA A 159 -10.11 3.12 30.02
CA ALA A 159 -10.50 2.34 28.83
C ALA A 159 -11.15 3.22 27.75
N LEU A 160 -12.08 4.09 28.13
CA LEU A 160 -12.75 5.01 27.19
C LEU A 160 -11.77 6.02 26.60
N ALA A 161 -10.90 6.61 27.41
CA ALA A 161 -9.95 7.61 26.93
C ALA A 161 -8.90 7.01 25.98
N LEU A 162 -8.37 5.82 26.31
CA LEU A 162 -7.43 5.11 25.44
C LEU A 162 -8.11 4.63 24.15
N GLY A 163 -9.32 4.07 24.25
CA GLY A 163 -10.11 3.64 23.11
C GLY A 163 -10.43 4.79 22.16
N LEU A 164 -10.85 5.95 22.70
CA LEU A 164 -11.12 7.14 21.91
C LEU A 164 -9.84 7.68 21.25
N LEU A 165 -8.71 7.69 21.96
CA LEU A 165 -7.43 8.13 21.41
C LEU A 165 -7.01 7.29 20.19
N TRP A 166 -7.09 5.97 20.30
CA TRP A 166 -6.72 5.07 19.20
C TRP A 166 -7.74 5.11 18.07
N PHE A 167 -9.03 5.16 18.41
CA PHE A 167 -10.10 5.30 17.43
C PHE A 167 -9.90 6.57 16.60
N LEU A 168 -9.70 7.73 17.23
CA LEU A 168 -9.50 8.99 16.52
C LEU A 168 -8.19 9.01 15.71
N ALA A 169 -7.12 8.43 16.24
CA ALA A 169 -5.85 8.33 15.52
C ALA A 169 -5.97 7.58 14.19
N VAL A 170 -6.87 6.59 14.09
CA VAL A 170 -7.10 5.81 12.86
C VAL A 170 -8.27 6.36 12.03
N ALA A 171 -9.41 6.62 12.68
CA ALA A 171 -10.65 7.01 12.00
C ALA A 171 -10.52 8.36 11.29
N LEU A 172 -9.78 9.31 11.86
CA LEU A 172 -9.60 10.63 11.23
C LEU A 172 -8.81 10.54 9.91
N PRO A 173 -7.63 9.89 9.85
CA PRO A 173 -6.94 9.65 8.59
C PRO A 173 -7.76 8.88 7.56
N VAL A 174 -8.47 7.81 7.98
CA VAL A 174 -9.32 7.02 7.08
C VAL A 174 -10.43 7.89 6.50
N ALA A 175 -11.12 8.68 7.34
CA ALA A 175 -12.15 9.60 6.89
C ALA A 175 -11.57 10.68 5.95
N ALA A 176 -10.39 11.21 6.26
CA ALA A 176 -9.72 12.19 5.41
C ALA A 176 -9.39 11.62 4.03
N ILE A 177 -8.87 10.39 3.95
CA ILE A 177 -8.63 9.70 2.68
C ILE A 177 -9.95 9.45 1.94
N GLY A 178 -10.98 8.98 2.63
CA GLY A 178 -12.30 8.76 2.03
C GLY A 178 -12.90 10.03 1.44
N LEU A 179 -12.76 11.17 2.13
CA LEU A 179 -13.19 12.47 1.63
C LEU A 179 -12.34 12.94 0.44
N LEU A 180 -11.02 12.74 0.48
CA LEU A 180 -10.13 13.06 -0.63
C LEU A 180 -10.48 12.25 -1.89
N ILE A 181 -10.81 10.97 -1.73
CA ILE A 181 -11.26 10.12 -2.83
C ILE A 181 -12.62 10.60 -3.36
N TRP A 182 -13.56 10.89 -2.46
CA TRP A 182 -14.91 11.33 -2.84
C TRP A 182 -14.90 12.63 -3.64
N PHE A 183 -14.18 13.64 -3.18
CA PHE A 183 -14.11 14.95 -3.86
C PHE A 183 -13.07 15.00 -4.98
N GLY A 184 -12.02 14.17 -4.90
CA GLY A 184 -10.93 14.11 -5.86
C GLY A 184 -11.10 13.07 -6.96
N PHE A 185 -12.25 12.37 -7.01
CA PHE A 185 -12.44 11.21 -7.89
C PHE A 185 -12.07 11.50 -9.36
N GLY A 186 -12.54 12.61 -9.94
CA GLY A 186 -12.22 12.95 -11.32
C GLY A 186 -10.74 13.25 -11.56
N TRP A 187 -10.03 13.82 -10.58
CA TRP A 187 -8.58 14.03 -10.69
C TRP A 187 -7.82 12.71 -10.52
N LEU A 188 -8.28 11.83 -9.64
CA LEU A 188 -7.70 10.49 -9.46
C LEU A 188 -7.87 9.63 -10.71
N GLU A 189 -9.03 9.69 -11.36
CA GLU A 189 -9.31 9.02 -12.63
C GLU A 189 -8.35 9.50 -13.72
N TRP A 190 -8.22 10.82 -13.91
CA TRP A 190 -7.27 11.40 -14.85
C TRP A 190 -5.81 11.01 -14.56
N ALA A 191 -5.40 11.04 -13.28
CA ALA A 191 -4.06 10.66 -12.87
C ALA A 191 -3.80 9.16 -13.10
N ALA A 192 -4.79 8.31 -12.83
CA ALA A 192 -4.72 6.87 -13.07
C ALA A 192 -4.60 6.56 -14.56
N GLU A 193 -5.41 7.18 -15.42
CA GLU A 193 -5.31 7.05 -16.88
C GLU A 193 -3.92 7.49 -17.39
N GLY A 194 -3.43 8.64 -16.92
CA GLY A 194 -2.10 9.12 -17.27
C GLY A 194 -0.99 8.14 -16.88
N TYR A 195 -1.09 7.57 -15.67
CA TYR A 195 -0.17 6.54 -15.19
C TYR A 195 -0.25 5.25 -16.02
N LEU A 196 -1.45 4.77 -16.37
CA LEU A 196 -1.63 3.59 -17.22
C LEU A 196 -1.04 3.80 -18.62
N HIS A 197 -1.25 4.97 -19.23
CA HIS A 197 -0.62 5.31 -20.51
C HIS A 197 0.91 5.33 -20.41
N TRP A 198 1.46 5.83 -19.30
CA TRP A 198 2.90 5.80 -19.06
C TRP A 198 3.44 4.37 -18.92
N LEU A 199 2.72 3.50 -18.19
CA LEU A 199 3.07 2.07 -18.10
C LEU A 199 3.01 1.37 -19.46
N ALA A 200 2.00 1.65 -20.29
CA ALA A 200 1.90 1.09 -21.63
C ALA A 200 3.10 1.49 -22.50
N ARG A 201 3.57 2.74 -22.41
CA ARG A 201 4.78 3.19 -23.10
C ARG A 201 6.04 2.47 -22.63
N ILE A 202 6.16 2.21 -21.33
CA ILE A 202 7.26 1.41 -20.79
C ILE A 202 7.19 -0.01 -21.33
N ALA A 203 6.00 -0.63 -21.32
CA ALA A 203 5.80 -1.98 -21.82
C ALA A 203 6.23 -2.09 -23.29
N LEU A 204 5.85 -1.13 -24.13
CA LEU A 204 6.25 -1.07 -25.54
C LEU A 204 7.75 -0.83 -25.71
N ALA A 205 8.35 0.06 -24.91
CA ALA A 205 9.77 0.39 -25.01
C ALA A 205 10.69 -0.77 -24.57
N VAL A 206 10.28 -1.53 -23.55
CA VAL A 206 11.06 -2.65 -23.00
C VAL A 206 10.74 -3.96 -23.71
N GLY A 207 9.47 -4.19 -24.03
CA GLY A 207 8.95 -5.45 -24.54
C GLY A 207 9.08 -5.62 -26.04
N GLY A 208 9.91 -4.82 -26.72
CA GLY A 208 10.10 -4.74 -28.18
C GLY A 208 10.09 -6.10 -28.90
N LEU A 209 8.89 -6.56 -29.19
CA LEU A 209 8.55 -7.64 -30.10
C LEU A 209 7.54 -7.00 -31.06
N ASP A 210 8.08 -6.41 -32.12
CA ASP A 210 7.32 -6.24 -33.37
C ASP A 210 7.06 -7.62 -33.99
#